data_AF-A0A5W7HMU4-F1
#
_entry.id   AF-A0A5W7HMU4-F1
#
_cell.length_a   1.000
_cell.length_b   1.000
_cell.length_c   1.000
_cell.angle_alpha   90.00
_cell.angle_beta   90.00
_cell.angle_gamma   90.00
#
_symmetry.space_group_name_H-M   'P 1'
#
loop_
_entity.id
_entity.type
_entity.pdbx_description
1 polymer ?
#
loop_
_entity_poly.entity_id
_entity_poly.type
_entity_poly.pdbx_seq_one_letter_code
_entity_poly.pdbx_strand_id
1 'polypeptide(L)'
;ETVRRVGGNPCPPYIIGIGVGGTMDHCSWMAKKALLRPLGEFNAKPLYAQLEAELLEAVNNTGIGPLGMGGRITALGVHVDYYPCHITALPVAINFQCNASRHASEII
;
A
#
# COMPACT_ATOMS: atom_id res chain seq x y z
N GLU A 1 6.91 8.27 -6.89
CA GLU A 1 7.73 9.24 -6.13
C GLU A 1 7.82 8.89 -4.64
N THR A 2 6.71 8.77 -3.92
CA THR A 2 6.65 8.55 -2.46
C THR A 2 7.57 7.43 -1.98
N VAL A 3 7.52 6.26 -2.63
CA VAL A 3 8.37 5.11 -2.25
C VAL A 3 9.86 5.43 -2.35
N ARG A 4 10.29 6.20 -3.36
CA ARG A 4 11.69 6.63 -3.48
C ARG A 4 12.12 7.57 -2.36
N ARG A 5 11.21 8.44 -1.91
CA ARG A 5 11.46 9.33 -0.75
C ARG A 5 11.55 8.56 0.56
N VAL A 6 10.71 7.53 0.72
CA VAL A 6 10.65 6.64 1.89
C VAL A 6 11.93 5.77 1.97
N GLY A 7 12.45 5.30 0.84
CA GLY A 7 13.73 4.60 0.79
C GLY A 7 13.70 3.29 1.59
N GLY A 8 14.71 3.06 2.42
CA GLY A 8 14.83 1.88 3.29
C GLY A 8 14.06 1.96 4.62
N ASN A 9 13.31 3.03 4.88
CA ASN A 9 12.59 3.24 6.14
C ASN A 9 11.08 3.25 5.90
N PRO A 10 10.24 2.43 6.57
CA PRO A 10 10.56 1.54 7.69
C PRO A 10 10.82 0.10 7.24
N CYS A 11 12.10 -0.27 7.07
CA CYS A 11 12.58 -1.65 6.85
C CYS A 11 11.77 -2.51 5.84
N PRO A 12 11.97 -2.29 4.51
CA PRO A 12 11.39 -3.15 3.48
C PRO A 12 11.86 -4.60 3.61
N PRO A 13 11.11 -5.58 3.05
CA PRO A 13 10.06 -5.40 2.05
C PRO A 13 8.72 -4.94 2.65
N TYR A 14 8.07 -3.99 1.97
CA TYR A 14 6.83 -3.36 2.43
C TYR A 14 5.57 -4.16 2.07
N ILE A 15 4.51 -3.98 2.86
CA ILE A 15 3.12 -4.12 2.39
C ILE A 15 2.53 -2.72 2.36
N ILE A 16 2.10 -2.26 1.19
CA ILE A 16 1.66 -0.88 0.98
C ILE A 16 0.14 -0.85 0.89
N GLY A 17 -0.49 -0.05 1.73
CA GLY A 17 -1.92 0.23 1.69
C GLY A 17 -2.16 1.64 1.18
N ILE A 18 -3.07 1.79 0.20
CA ILE A 18 -3.39 3.06 -0.43
C ILE A 18 -4.89 3.30 -0.28
N GLY A 19 -5.24 4.45 0.29
CA GLY A 19 -6.61 4.96 0.33
C GLY A 19 -6.79 6.07 -0.70
N VAL A 20 -7.88 6.05 -1.44
CA VAL A 20 -8.22 7.09 -2.43
C VAL A 20 -9.65 7.59 -2.19
N GLY A 21 -9.79 8.90 -1.96
CA GLY A 21 -11.07 9.56 -1.73
C GLY A 21 -11.56 9.53 -0.27
N GLY A 22 -12.86 9.76 -0.06
CA GLY A 22 -13.42 10.10 1.25
C GLY A 22 -12.98 11.48 1.78
N THR A 23 -13.02 11.64 3.10
CA THR A 23 -12.35 12.73 3.83
C THR A 23 -10.91 12.35 4.16
N MET A 24 -10.05 13.29 4.56
CA MET A 24 -8.63 12.98 4.82
C MET A 24 -8.43 11.96 5.94
N ASP A 25 -9.24 12.04 6.99
CA ASP A 25 -9.30 11.08 8.09
C ASP A 25 -9.75 9.68 7.60
N HIS A 26 -10.83 9.60 6.83
CA HIS A 26 -11.32 8.35 6.26
C HIS A 26 -10.31 7.72 5.29
N CYS A 27 -9.69 8.53 4.43
CA CYS A 27 -8.66 8.11 3.48
C CYS A 27 -7.47 7.44 4.19
N SER A 28 -7.00 8.05 5.27
CA SER A 28 -5.89 7.54 6.07
C SER A 28 -6.25 6.21 6.76
N TRP A 29 -7.48 6.11 7.26
CA TRP A 29 -8.01 4.87 7.85
C TRP A 29 -8.12 3.77 6.80
N MET A 30 -8.66 4.06 5.61
CA MET A 30 -8.75 3.11 4.50
C MET A 30 -7.36 2.59 4.10
N ALA A 31 -6.38 3.47 3.95
CA ALA A 31 -5.00 3.07 3.65
C ALA A 31 -4.43 2.11 4.71
N LYS A 32 -4.73 2.35 6.00
CA LYS A 32 -4.30 1.46 7.10
C LYS A 32 -5.04 0.12 7.09
N LYS A 33 -6.31 0.11 6.70
CA LYS A 33 -7.09 -1.13 6.57
C LYS A 33 -6.62 -1.96 5.38
N ALA A 34 -6.34 -1.32 4.24
CA ALA A 34 -5.93 -1.98 3.01
C ALA A 34 -4.64 -2.81 3.17
N LEU A 35 -3.62 -2.31 3.89
CA LEU A 35 -2.37 -3.07 4.12
C LEU A 35 -2.53 -4.30 5.03
N LEU A 36 -3.66 -4.46 5.71
CA LEU A 36 -3.96 -5.65 6.53
C LEU A 36 -4.60 -6.78 5.73
N ARG A 37 -4.91 -6.55 4.45
CA ARG A 37 -5.42 -7.60 3.56
C ARG A 37 -4.38 -8.72 3.42
N PRO A 38 -4.82 -9.99 3.33
CA PRO A 38 -3.94 -11.11 3.01
C PRO A 38 -3.14 -10.86 1.73
N LEU A 39 -1.85 -11.19 1.76
CA LEU A 39 -1.02 -11.16 0.56
C LEU A 39 -1.58 -12.14 -0.48
N GLY A 40 -1.62 -11.70 -1.73
CA GLY A 40 -2.23 -12.46 -2.84
C GLY A 40 -3.73 -12.20 -3.02
N GLU A 41 -4.39 -11.48 -2.12
CA GLU A 41 -5.76 -11.03 -2.32
C GLU A 41 -5.78 -9.72 -3.12
N PHE A 42 -6.44 -9.74 -4.28
CA PHE A 42 -6.59 -8.58 -5.15
C PHE A 42 -7.93 -7.89 -4.96
N ASN A 43 -8.01 -6.61 -5.36
CA ASN A 43 -9.27 -5.88 -5.30
C ASN A 43 -10.34 -6.56 -6.16
N ALA A 44 -11.57 -6.66 -5.64
CA ALA A 44 -12.69 -7.25 -6.38
C ALA A 44 -13.04 -6.50 -7.68
N LYS A 45 -12.68 -5.21 -7.77
CA LYS A 45 -12.89 -4.40 -8.97
C LYS A 45 -11.65 -4.50 -9.88
N PRO A 46 -11.80 -4.94 -11.15
CA PRO A 46 -10.68 -5.16 -12.07
C PRO A 46 -9.77 -3.95 -12.26
N LEU A 47 -10.35 -2.74 -12.30
CA LEU A 47 -9.60 -1.49 -12.45
C LEU A 47 -8.58 -1.30 -11.31
N TYR A 48 -8.97 -1.55 -10.05
CA TYR A 48 -8.09 -1.38 -8.91
C TYR A 48 -7.12 -2.55 -8.76
N ALA A 49 -7.52 -3.77 -9.13
CA ALA A 49 -6.61 -4.91 -9.17
C ALA A 49 -5.47 -4.72 -10.17
N GLN A 50 -5.76 -4.16 -11.36
CA GLN A 50 -4.73 -3.78 -12.33
C GLN A 50 -3.80 -2.72 -11.76
N LEU A 51 -4.37 -1.69 -11.13
CA LEU A 51 -3.57 -0.64 -10.47
C LEU A 51 -2.68 -1.19 -9.35
N GLU A 52 -3.18 -2.11 -8.53
CA GLU A 52 -2.40 -2.80 -7.49
C GLU A 52 -1.18 -3.51 -8.10
N ALA A 53 -1.36 -4.23 -9.21
CA ALA A 53 -0.29 -4.94 -9.91
C ALA A 53 0.74 -3.98 -10.54
N GLU A 54 0.28 -2.96 -11.26
CA GLU A 54 1.15 -1.94 -11.88
C GLU A 54 1.99 -1.20 -10.83
N LEU A 55 1.37 -0.83 -9.69
CA LEU A 55 2.07 -0.16 -8.60
C LEU A 55 3.09 -1.09 -7.93
N LEU A 56 2.77 -2.36 -7.72
CA LEU A 56 3.71 -3.33 -7.16
C LEU A 56 4.94 -3.50 -8.06
N GLU A 57 4.75 -3.60 -9.37
CA GLU A 57 5.84 -3.65 -10.34
C GLU A 57 6.67 -2.37 -10.31
N ALA A 58 6.02 -1.20 -10.36
CA ALA A 58 6.70 0.10 -10.29
C ALA A 58 7.51 0.28 -9.00
N VAL A 59 6.99 -0.20 -7.87
CA VAL A 59 7.67 -0.16 -6.57
C VAL A 59 8.90 -1.08 -6.56
N ASN A 60 8.79 -2.29 -7.08
CA ASN A 60 9.92 -3.21 -7.14
C ASN A 60 11.00 -2.74 -8.14
N ASN A 61 10.60 -2.07 -9.22
CA ASN A 61 11.51 -1.42 -10.17
C ASN A 61 12.24 -0.19 -9.62
N THR A 62 11.93 0.27 -8.39
CA THR A 62 12.71 1.34 -7.75
C THR A 62 14.12 0.91 -7.34
N GLY A 63 14.37 -0.40 -7.20
CA GLY A 63 15.68 -0.94 -6.84
C GLY A 63 16.09 -0.70 -5.38
N ILE A 64 15.21 -0.19 -4.52
CA ILE A 64 15.47 0.02 -3.08
C ILE A 64 15.80 -1.31 -2.39
N GLY A 65 15.04 -2.35 -2.71
CA GLY A 65 15.23 -3.71 -2.20
C GLY A 65 15.02 -3.86 -0.69
N PRO A 66 15.27 -5.06 -0.15
CA PRO A 66 15.11 -5.35 1.27
C PRO A 66 16.01 -4.49 2.14
N LEU A 67 15.48 -3.98 3.26
CA LEU A 67 16.16 -3.07 4.19
C LEU A 67 16.78 -1.81 3.56
N GLY A 68 16.46 -1.48 2.30
CA GLY A 68 17.08 -0.37 1.57
C GLY A 68 18.51 -0.63 1.10
N MET A 69 18.96 -1.88 1.08
CA MET A 69 20.33 -2.26 0.69
C MET A 69 20.48 -2.54 -0.81
N GLY A 70 19.47 -2.20 -1.61
CA GLY A 70 19.40 -2.55 -3.02
C GLY A 70 18.76 -3.92 -3.24
N GLY A 71 18.24 -4.15 -4.45
CA GLY A 71 17.71 -5.45 -4.86
C GLY A 71 16.38 -5.34 -5.60
N ARG A 72 15.78 -6.51 -5.87
CA ARG A 72 14.58 -6.62 -6.73
C ARG A 72 13.26 -6.44 -5.98
N ILE A 73 13.21 -6.80 -4.69
CA ILE A 73 11.95 -6.86 -3.92
C ILE A 73 11.94 -5.74 -2.89
N THR A 74 11.26 -4.65 -3.22
CA THR A 74 11.01 -3.52 -2.33
C THR A 74 9.68 -3.67 -1.59
N ALA A 75 8.67 -4.28 -2.23
CA ALA A 75 7.37 -4.56 -1.63
C ALA A 75 6.88 -5.96 -1.97
N LEU A 76 6.16 -6.57 -1.03
CA LEU A 76 5.48 -7.86 -1.18
C LEU A 76 4.07 -7.71 -1.77
N GLY A 77 3.43 -6.57 -1.51
CA GLY A 77 2.07 -6.31 -1.98
C GLY A 77 1.72 -4.83 -1.92
N VAL A 78 0.80 -4.44 -2.80
CA VAL A 78 0.15 -3.13 -2.81
C VAL A 78 -1.35 -3.38 -2.83
N HIS A 79 -2.07 -2.76 -1.89
CA HIS A 79 -3.52 -2.85 -1.79
C HIS A 79 -4.14 -1.46 -1.89
N VAL A 80 -5.15 -1.32 -2.75
CA VAL A 80 -5.83 -0.05 -3.02
C VAL A 80 -7.29 -0.16 -2.63
N ASP A 81 -7.73 0.71 -1.74
CA ASP A 81 -9.14 0.91 -1.38
C ASP A 81 -9.59 2.32 -1.80
N TYR A 82 -10.84 2.41 -2.25
CA TYR A 82 -11.43 3.63 -2.80
C TYR A 82 -12.76 3.97 -2.14
N TYR A 83 -13.01 5.27 -1.98
CA TYR A 83 -14.30 5.82 -1.57
C TYR A 83 -14.63 7.10 -2.37
N PRO A 84 -15.90 7.39 -2.67
CA PRO A 84 -16.28 8.66 -3.30
C PRO A 84 -15.79 9.89 -2.52
N CYS A 85 -15.48 10.98 -3.22
CA CYS A 85 -15.07 12.25 -2.60
C CYS A 85 -15.64 13.44 -3.37
N HIS A 86 -15.52 14.63 -2.77
CA HIS A 86 -15.91 15.87 -3.45
C HIS A 86 -14.96 16.14 -4.62
N ILE A 87 -15.45 16.67 -5.74
CA ILE A 87 -14.64 16.86 -6.96
C ILE A 87 -13.41 17.76 -6.76
N THR A 88 -13.47 18.70 -5.82
CA THR A 88 -12.36 19.61 -5.47
C THR A 88 -11.41 19.05 -4.41
N ALA A 89 -11.70 17.89 -3.84
CA ALA A 89 -10.90 17.27 -2.80
C ALA A 89 -10.76 15.78 -3.10
N LEU A 90 -9.61 15.39 -3.62
CA LEU A 90 -9.22 13.99 -3.79
C LEU A 90 -8.11 13.63 -2.78
N PRO A 91 -8.46 13.25 -1.54
CA PRO A 91 -7.48 12.75 -0.59
C PRO A 91 -6.84 11.46 -1.09
N VAL A 92 -5.53 11.35 -0.94
CA VAL A 92 -4.78 10.11 -1.17
C VAL A 92 -3.86 9.89 0.02
N ALA A 93 -3.94 8.72 0.63
CA ALA A 93 -3.11 8.32 1.75
C ALA A 93 -2.36 7.04 1.40
N ILE A 94 -1.08 6.98 1.77
CA ILE A 94 -0.20 5.83 1.53
C ILE A 94 0.40 5.42 2.87
N ASN A 95 0.09 4.20 3.30
CA ASN A 95 0.62 3.62 4.53
C ASN A 95 1.55 2.45 4.22
N PHE A 96 2.64 2.38 4.98
CA PHE A 96 3.67 1.36 4.85
C PHE A 96 3.63 0.43 6.05
N GLN A 97 3.47 -0.86 5.80
CA GLN A 97 3.78 -1.91 6.76
C GLN A 97 5.22 -2.37 6.53
N CYS A 98 6.01 -2.43 7.60
CA CYS A 98 7.37 -2.93 7.54
C CYS A 98 7.44 -4.47 7.55
N ASN A 99 8.65 -5.03 7.49
CA ASN A 99 8.84 -6.48 7.60
C ASN A 99 8.27 -7.09 8.90
N ALA A 100 8.14 -6.29 9.97
CA ALA A 100 7.57 -6.71 11.25
C ALA A 100 6.04 -6.57 11.22
N SER A 101 5.40 -7.36 10.35
CA SER A 101 3.94 -7.37 10.23
C SER A 101 3.29 -8.01 11.44
N ARG A 102 2.80 -7.16 12.36
CA ARG A 102 2.23 -7.55 13.65
C ARG A 102 0.74 -7.21 13.67
N HIS A 103 -0.09 -8.23 13.49
CA HIS A 103 -1.55 -8.15 13.61
C HIS A 103 -2.09 -9.56 13.89
N ALA A 104 -3.25 -9.64 14.54
CA ALA A 104 -3.95 -10.87 14.82
C ALA A 104 -5.46 -10.64 14.71
N SER A 105 -6.20 -11.65 14.33
CA SER A 105 -7.67 -11.67 14.31
C SER A 105 -8.16 -13.03 14.74
N GLU A 106 -9.26 -13.05 15.47
CA GLU A 106 -9.92 -14.26 15.97
C GLU A 106 -11.43 -14.12 15.75
N ILE A 107 -12.09 -15.25 15.50
CA ILE A 107 -13.55 -15.34 15.42
C ILE A 107 -13.99 -16.06 16.69
N ILE A 108 -14.73 -15.36 17.55
CA ILE A 108 -15.23 -15.86 18.84
C ILE A 108 -16.57 -16.55 18.62
#